data_AF-A0A081S3C6-F1
#
_entry.id   AF-A0A081S3C6-F1
#
_cell.length_a   1.000
_cell.length_b   1.000
_cell.length_c   1.000
_cell.angle_alpha   90.00
_cell.angle_beta   90.00
_cell.angle_gamma   90.00
#
_symmetry.space_group_name_H-M   'P 1'
#
loop_
_entity.id
_entity.type
_entity.pdbx_description
1 polymer ?
#
loop_
_entity_poly.entity_id
_entity_poly.type
_entity_poly.pdbx_seq_one_letter_code
_entity_poly.pdbx_strand_id
1 'polypeptide(L)'
;FAKLAKKKDARPKGFMTQVVQNTEQVQALSDNLKEFSIIPIILFPSQKNEKSAKFLGLDLESYSKEFEELLRKSHEITGDVLLTSPNDFTGLNEFLGKTTF
;
A
#
# COMPACT_ATOMS: atom_id res chain seq x y z
N PHE A 1 -3.61 3.14 -20.80
CA PHE A 1 -4.69 2.12 -20.84
C PHE A 1 -4.34 0.85 -21.64
N ALA A 2 -3.76 0.92 -22.85
CA ALA A 2 -3.47 -0.27 -23.66
C ALA A 2 -2.53 -1.34 -23.02
N LYS A 3 -1.59 -0.94 -22.14
CA LYS A 3 -0.70 -1.88 -21.43
C LYS A 3 -1.41 -2.61 -20.26
N LEU A 4 -2.45 -2.02 -19.67
CA LEU A 4 -3.26 -2.65 -18.63
C LEU A 4 -4.17 -3.72 -19.24
N ALA A 5 -4.77 -3.43 -20.40
CA ALA A 5 -5.56 -4.41 -21.15
C ALA A 5 -4.75 -5.68 -21.45
N LYS A 6 -3.54 -5.55 -22.02
CA LYS A 6 -2.67 -6.71 -22.29
C LYS A 6 -2.28 -7.51 -21.03
N LYS A 7 -2.14 -6.84 -19.88
CA LYS A 7 -1.87 -7.52 -18.61
C LYS A 7 -3.10 -8.23 -18.05
N LYS A 8 -4.30 -7.66 -18.24
CA LYS A 8 -5.58 -8.30 -17.90
C LYS A 8 -5.82 -9.54 -18.77
N ASP A 9 -5.55 -9.44 -20.08
CA ASP A 9 -5.74 -10.53 -21.04
C ASP A 9 -4.83 -11.74 -20.78
N ALA A 10 -3.66 -11.50 -20.18
CA ALA A 10 -2.76 -12.58 -19.73
C ALA A 10 -3.27 -13.33 -18.48
N ARG A 11 -4.39 -12.90 -17.89
CA ARG A 11 -5.05 -13.47 -16.69
C ARG A 11 -4.06 -13.81 -15.55
N PRO A 12 -3.32 -12.82 -15.03
CA PRO A 12 -2.50 -13.03 -13.85
C PRO A 12 -3.38 -13.42 -12.66
N LYS A 13 -2.80 -14.05 -11.64
CA LYS A 13 -3.54 -14.36 -10.42
C LYS A 13 -3.86 -13.11 -9.58
N GLY A 14 -3.07 -12.05 -9.75
CA GLY A 14 -3.24 -10.81 -9.01
C GLY A 14 -2.27 -9.70 -9.43
N PHE A 15 -2.40 -8.55 -8.77
CA PHE A 15 -1.56 -7.37 -8.98
C PHE A 15 -1.01 -6.83 -7.67
N MET A 16 0.25 -6.40 -7.69
CA MET A 16 0.80 -5.48 -6.71
C MET A 16 0.64 -4.05 -7.23
N THR A 17 0.28 -3.13 -6.35
CA THR A 17 0.02 -1.73 -6.73
C THR A 17 1.30 -0.89 -6.70
N GLN A 18 1.22 0.37 -7.13
CA GLN A 18 2.15 1.40 -6.64
C GLN A 18 1.77 1.79 -5.20
N VAL A 19 2.61 2.58 -4.51
CA VAL A 19 2.27 3.05 -3.16
C VAL A 19 0.92 3.77 -3.17
N VAL A 20 -0.04 3.27 -2.37
CA VAL A 20 -1.34 3.91 -2.19
C VAL A 20 -1.25 4.97 -1.09
N GLN A 21 -2.05 6.01 -1.24
CA GLN A 21 -2.00 7.16 -0.34
C GLN A 21 -3.16 7.17 0.67
N ASN A 22 -4.29 6.55 0.33
CA ASN A 22 -5.50 6.54 1.15
C ASN A 22 -6.38 5.31 0.84
N THR A 23 -7.42 5.12 1.66
CA THR A 23 -8.28 3.93 1.56
C THR A 23 -9.14 3.98 0.30
N GLU A 24 -9.54 5.17 -0.15
CA GLU A 24 -10.36 5.36 -1.35
C GLU A 24 -9.67 4.81 -2.59
N GLN A 25 -8.34 4.98 -2.70
CA GLN A 25 -7.55 4.38 -3.77
C GLN A 25 -7.59 2.85 -3.72
N VAL A 26 -7.49 2.26 -2.53
CA VAL A 26 -7.53 0.80 -2.34
C VAL A 26 -8.90 0.25 -2.72
N GLN A 27 -9.96 0.91 -2.25
CA GLN A 27 -11.34 0.53 -2.57
C GLN A 27 -11.59 0.61 -4.09
N ALA A 28 -11.18 1.70 -4.73
CA ALA A 28 -11.31 1.86 -6.18
C ALA A 28 -10.54 0.77 -6.95
N LEU A 29 -9.34 0.40 -6.53
CA LEU A 29 -8.57 -0.67 -7.16
C LEU A 29 -9.25 -2.03 -7.01
N SER A 30 -9.70 -2.36 -5.80
CA SER A 30 -10.44 -3.60 -5.52
C SER A 30 -11.72 -3.67 -6.36
N ASP A 31 -12.48 -2.57 -6.45
CA ASP A 31 -13.73 -2.53 -7.20
C ASP A 31 -13.56 -2.66 -8.70
N ASN A 32 -12.49 -2.09 -9.26
CA ASN A 32 -12.22 -2.16 -10.70
C ASN A 32 -11.52 -3.46 -11.13
N LEU A 33 -10.93 -4.20 -10.19
CA LEU A 33 -10.14 -5.41 -10.45
C LEU A 33 -10.64 -6.64 -9.68
N LYS A 34 -11.95 -6.72 -9.38
CA LYS A 34 -12.59 -7.78 -8.56
C LYS A 34 -12.25 -9.23 -8.94
N GLU A 35 -11.88 -9.47 -10.19
CA GLU A 35 -11.49 -10.80 -10.69
C GLU A 35 -10.05 -11.20 -10.31
N PHE A 36 -9.28 -10.30 -9.69
CA PHE A 36 -7.86 -10.46 -9.38
C PHE A 36 -7.58 -10.20 -7.90
N SER A 37 -6.66 -10.95 -7.31
CA SER A 37 -6.11 -10.58 -6.00
C SER A 37 -5.33 -9.27 -6.11
N ILE A 38 -5.50 -8.37 -5.16
CA ILE A 38 -4.79 -7.09 -5.11
C ILE A 38 -3.93 -7.07 -3.85
N ILE A 39 -2.66 -6.69 -3.97
CA ILE A 39 -1.77 -6.47 -2.84
C ILE A 39 -1.36 -4.98 -2.89
N PRO A 40 -2.03 -4.11 -2.12
CA PRO A 40 -1.65 -2.71 -2.02
C PRO A 40 -0.26 -2.57 -1.38
N ILE A 41 0.55 -1.68 -1.94
CA ILE A 41 1.82 -1.28 -1.35
C ILE A 41 1.58 -0.03 -0.50
N ILE A 42 2.03 -0.02 0.75
CA ILE A 42 1.89 1.10 1.68
C ILE A 42 3.27 1.45 2.24
N LEU A 43 3.64 2.73 2.22
CA LEU A 43 4.93 3.19 2.74
C LEU A 43 4.89 3.23 4.27
N PHE A 44 5.91 2.69 4.93
CA PHE A 44 6.04 2.82 6.38
C PHE A 44 6.43 4.28 6.72
N PRO A 45 5.63 5.00 7.52
CA PRO A 45 5.78 6.44 7.73
C PRO A 45 6.79 6.73 8.83
N SER A 46 8.07 6.62 8.49
CA SER A 46 9.15 7.03 9.40
C SER A 46 9.96 8.18 8.84
N GLN A 47 10.62 8.93 9.73
CA GLN A 47 11.48 10.04 9.33
C GLN A 47 12.58 9.60 8.35
N LYS A 48 13.10 8.37 8.50
CA LYS A 48 14.09 7.80 7.56
C LYS A 48 13.53 7.63 6.14
N ASN A 49 12.21 7.48 6.01
CA ASN A 49 11.51 7.35 4.74
C ASN A 49 11.01 8.70 4.17
N GLU A 50 11.35 9.84 4.78
CA GLU A 50 10.92 11.17 4.31
C GLU A 50 11.28 11.44 2.84
N LYS A 51 12.50 11.06 2.41
CA LYS A 51 12.91 11.21 1.01
C LYS A 51 12.03 10.39 0.06
N SER A 52 11.63 9.19 0.47
CA SER A 52 10.73 8.32 -0.29
C SER A 52 9.32 8.87 -0.33
N ALA A 53 8.80 9.39 0.79
CA ALA A 53 7.50 10.05 0.85
C ALA A 53 7.44 11.25 -0.10
N LYS A 54 8.46 12.13 -0.07
CA LYS A 54 8.57 13.29 -0.98
C LYS A 54 8.60 12.87 -2.45
N PHE A 55 9.35 11.81 -2.79
CA PHE A 55 9.39 11.28 -4.15
C PHE A 55 8.02 10.78 -4.64
N LEU A 56 7.20 10.25 -3.73
CA LEU A 56 5.86 9.75 -4.00
C LEU A 56 4.76 10.83 -3.91
N GLY A 57 5.14 12.08 -3.63
CA GLY A 57 4.19 13.18 -3.43
C GLY A 57 3.35 13.06 -2.15
N LEU A 58 3.86 12.34 -1.14
CA LEU A 58 3.22 12.20 0.17
C LEU A 58 3.75 13.26 1.14
N ASP A 59 2.84 13.94 1.82
CA ASP A 59 3.18 14.70 3.03
C ASP A 59 3.31 13.73 4.20
N LEU A 60 4.52 13.54 4.71
CA LEU A 60 4.80 12.52 5.71
C LEU A 60 4.03 12.77 7.02
N GLU A 61 3.85 14.02 7.43
CA GLU A 61 3.22 14.33 8.72
C GLU A 61 1.74 13.95 8.72
N SER A 62 0.97 14.38 7.72
CA SER A 62 -0.43 14.00 7.57
C SER A 62 -0.59 12.51 7.31
N TYR A 63 0.22 11.93 6.42
CA TYR A 63 0.19 10.51 6.10
C TYR A 63 0.44 9.61 7.31
N SER A 64 1.38 9.99 8.18
CA SER A 64 1.69 9.23 9.41
C SER A 64 0.49 9.10 10.34
N LYS A 65 -0.39 10.12 10.39
CA LYS A 65 -1.57 10.14 11.27
C LYS A 65 -2.64 9.15 10.83
N GLU A 66 -2.74 8.88 9.53
CA GLU A 66 -3.74 8.00 8.92
C GLU A 66 -3.22 6.59 8.61
N PHE A 67 -1.91 6.37 8.76
CA PHE A 67 -1.24 5.14 8.32
C PHE A 67 -1.83 3.86 8.91
N GLU A 68 -2.08 3.80 10.22
CA GLU A 68 -2.62 2.59 10.85
C GLU A 68 -4.03 2.27 10.36
N GLU A 69 -4.87 3.30 10.18
CA GLU A 69 -6.22 3.14 9.63
C GLU A 69 -6.17 2.69 8.17
N LEU A 70 -5.30 3.32 7.36
CA LEU A 70 -5.05 2.93 5.98
C LEU A 70 -4.60 1.47 5.90
N LEU A 71 -3.65 1.05 6.75
CA LEU A 71 -3.14 -0.32 6.78
C LEU A 71 -4.26 -1.32 7.14
N ARG A 72 -4.99 -1.07 8.23
CA ARG A 72 -6.08 -1.94 8.69
C ARG A 72 -7.17 -2.07 7.63
N LYS A 73 -7.67 -0.94 7.09
CA LYS A 73 -8.72 -0.97 6.06
C LYS A 73 -8.23 -1.61 4.77
N SER A 74 -6.97 -1.38 4.38
CA SER A 74 -6.39 -2.04 3.20
C SER A 74 -6.39 -3.55 3.37
N HIS A 75 -5.98 -4.05 4.53
CA HIS A 75 -6.00 -5.47 4.85
C HIS A 75 -7.44 -6.03 4.87
N GLU A 76 -8.41 -5.30 5.43
CA GLU A 76 -9.84 -5.69 5.40
C GLU A 76 -10.40 -5.79 3.96
N ILE A 77 -10.00 -4.87 3.07
CA ILE A 77 -10.48 -4.84 1.68
C ILE A 77 -9.82 -5.91 0.81
N THR A 78 -8.53 -6.17 1.02
CA THR A 78 -7.69 -6.91 0.06
C THR A 78 -7.11 -8.23 0.58
N GLY A 79 -7.17 -8.47 1.89
CA GLY A 79 -6.64 -9.66 2.56
C GLY A 79 -5.12 -9.66 2.77
N ASP A 80 -4.35 -9.10 1.83
CA ASP A 80 -2.89 -9.02 1.91
C ASP A 80 -2.41 -7.59 1.69
N VAL A 81 -1.39 -7.14 2.42
CA VAL A 81 -0.77 -5.81 2.25
C VAL A 81 0.74 -5.93 2.22
N LEU A 82 1.39 -5.16 1.34
CA LEU A 82 2.85 -5.03 1.33
C LEU A 82 3.27 -3.71 1.96
N LEU A 83 3.96 -3.77 3.10
CA LEU A 83 4.61 -2.61 3.70
C LEU A 83 6.00 -2.41 3.10
N THR A 84 6.28 -1.20 2.60
CA THR A 84 7.62 -0.84 2.10
C THR A 84 8.31 0.13 3.06
N SER A 85 9.54 -0.18 3.46
CA SER A 85 10.33 0.60 4.42
C SER A 85 11.76 0.80 3.91
N PRO A 86 11.95 1.47 2.76
CA PRO A 86 13.22 1.45 2.02
C PRO A 86 14.44 1.86 2.85
N ASN A 87 14.27 2.69 3.88
CA ASN A 87 15.34 3.14 4.76
C ASN A 87 15.11 2.80 6.24
N ASP A 88 14.09 2.00 6.58
CA ASP A 88 13.73 1.75 7.99
C ASP A 88 13.18 0.36 8.28
N PHE A 89 14.01 -0.65 8.04
CA PHE A 89 13.68 -2.03 8.37
C PHE A 89 13.43 -2.23 9.88
N THR A 90 14.30 -1.70 10.73
CA THR A 90 14.17 -1.84 12.20
C THR A 90 12.90 -1.20 12.72
N GLY A 91 12.58 0.03 12.30
CA GLY A 91 11.36 0.71 12.74
C GLY A 91 10.09 -0.02 12.30
N LEU A 92 10.07 -0.55 11.08
CA LEU A 92 8.96 -1.38 10.61
C LEU A 92 8.82 -2.66 11.46
N ASN A 93 9.92 -3.34 11.76
CA ASN A 93 9.87 -4.57 12.56
C ASN A 93 9.40 -4.32 14.00
N GLU A 94 9.82 -3.21 14.62
CA GLU A 94 9.33 -2.79 15.94
C GLU A 94 7.84 -2.44 15.93
N PHE A 95 7.36 -1.77 14.88
CA PHE A 95 5.94 -1.51 14.67
C PHE A 95 5.17 -2.83 14.59
N LEU A 96 5.58 -3.73 13.70
CA LEU A 96 4.93 -5.04 13.52
C LEU A 96 4.93 -5.91 14.79
N GLY A 97 5.97 -5.82 15.62
CA GLY A 97 6.03 -6.55 16.88
C GLY A 97 5.07 -6.04 17.95
N LYS A 98 4.54 -4.82 17.81
CA LYS A 98 3.56 -4.21 18.73
C LYS A 98 2.14 -4.27 18.20
N THR A 99 1.99 -4.32 16.88
CA THR A 99 0.68 -4.31 16.22
C THR A 99 0.08 -5.70 16.19
N THR A 100 -1.16 -5.82 16.63
CA THR A 100 -2.00 -7.01 16.42
C THR A 100 -3.10 -6.62 15.44
N PHE A 101 -3.18 -7.29 14.29
CA PHE A 101 -4.24 -7.12 13.30
C PHE A 101 -5.35 -8.14 13.51
#